data_AF-A0A8T2RFF8-F1
#
_entry.id   AF-A0A8T2RFF8-F1
#
_cell.length_a   1.000
_cell.length_b   1.000
_cell.length_c   1.000
_cell.angle_alpha   90.00
_cell.angle_beta   90.00
_cell.angle_gamma   90.00
#
_symmetry.space_group_name_H-M   'P 1'
#
loop_
_entity.id
_entity.type
_entity.pdbx_description
1 polymer ?
#
loop_
_entity_poly.entity_id
_entity_poly.type
_entity_poly.pdbx_seq_one_letter_code
_entity_poly.pdbx_strand_id
1 'polypeptide(L)'
;MVRGAMNFKRLSLTDLKVDIPRMPKKNQLAAAIESADVYNKWANSSWGRKLIVQKKRASLNDFERFKVMVARVKRGALVKRELAKLKKEKA
;
A
#
# COMPACT_ATOMS: atom_id res chain seq x y z
N MET A 1 11.66 16.63 7.21
CA MET A 1 10.34 17.28 7.01
C MET A 1 10.16 18.35 8.08
N VAL A 2 9.88 19.59 7.65
CA VAL A 2 9.70 20.76 8.52
C VAL A 2 8.20 20.99 8.71
N ARG A 3 7.77 21.45 9.90
CA ARG A 3 6.36 21.81 10.15
C ARG A 3 6.02 23.03 9.29
N GLY A 4 4.95 22.96 8.51
CA GLY A 4 4.46 24.05 7.68
C GLY A 4 2.94 23.99 7.51
N ALA A 5 2.32 25.11 7.14
CA ALA A 5 0.90 25.17 6.86
C ALA A 5 0.58 24.49 5.52
N MET A 6 -0.56 23.80 5.45
CA MET A 6 -1.04 23.17 4.22
C MET A 6 -2.56 23.33 4.10
N ASN A 7 -3.04 23.62 2.89
CA ASN A 7 -4.47 23.71 2.60
C ASN A 7 -5.10 22.30 2.63
N PHE A 8 -6.23 22.14 3.33
CA PHE A 8 -6.99 20.89 3.40
C PHE A 8 -7.44 20.38 2.04
N LYS A 9 -7.63 21.24 1.03
CA LYS A 9 -7.94 20.81 -0.35
C LYS A 9 -6.85 19.94 -1.00
N ARG A 10 -5.60 19.99 -0.50
CA ARG A 10 -4.48 19.19 -1.01
C ARG A 10 -4.26 17.90 -0.22
N LEU A 11 -5.08 17.65 0.80
CA LEU A 11 -4.95 16.53 1.71
C LEU A 11 -6.22 15.67 1.66
N SER A 12 -6.03 14.37 1.81
CA SER A 12 -7.12 13.42 1.99
C SER A 12 -6.92 12.72 3.32
N LEU A 13 -7.94 12.74 4.17
CA LEU A 13 -7.88 12.10 5.48
C LEU A 13 -7.87 10.58 5.34
N THR A 14 -7.13 9.93 6.23
CA THR A 14 -7.05 8.47 6.35
C THR A 14 -7.85 8.01 7.57
N ASP A 15 -8.29 6.76 7.59
CA ASP A 15 -9.02 6.18 8.74
C ASP A 15 -8.14 5.96 9.99
N LEU A 16 -6.81 6.11 9.87
CA LEU A 16 -5.89 6.00 10.99
C LEU A 16 -5.95 7.26 11.88
N LYS A 17 -6.35 7.07 13.14
CA LYS A 17 -6.43 8.12 14.15
C LYS A 17 -5.39 7.90 15.26
N VAL A 18 -4.75 8.98 15.69
CA VAL A 18 -3.92 9.04 16.91
C VAL A 18 -4.41 10.19 17.76
N ASP A 19 -4.68 9.92 19.04
CA ASP A 19 -5.11 10.93 19.98
C ASP A 19 -3.89 11.73 20.47
N ILE A 20 -3.91 13.05 20.21
CA ILE A 20 -2.84 13.98 20.54
C ILE A 20 -3.43 15.25 21.16
N PRO A 21 -2.72 15.92 22.09
CA PRO A 21 -3.17 17.18 22.66
C PRO A 21 -3.18 18.29 21.59
N ARG A 22 -4.00 19.32 21.80
CA ARG A 22 -4.03 20.51 20.93
C ARG A 22 -2.66 21.20 20.97
N MET A 23 -2.07 21.44 19.80
CA MET A 23 -0.74 22.06 19.63
C MET A 23 0.44 21.27 20.23
N PRO A 24 0.69 20.01 19.78
CA PRO A 24 1.78 19.20 20.31
C PRO A 24 3.14 19.68 19.80
N LYS A 25 4.20 19.49 20.61
CA LYS A 25 5.59 19.65 20.16
C LYS A 25 5.99 18.51 19.21
N LYS A 26 6.98 18.74 18.34
CA LYS A 26 7.44 17.76 17.34
C LYS A 26 7.82 16.42 17.98
N ASN A 27 8.54 16.44 19.10
CA ASN A 27 9.03 15.24 19.77
C ASN A 27 7.88 14.40 20.34
N GLN A 28 6.89 15.05 20.96
CA GLN A 28 5.69 14.37 21.50
C GLN A 28 4.86 13.74 20.37
N LEU A 29 4.69 14.45 19.25
CA LEU A 29 3.97 13.92 18.09
C LEU A 29 4.69 12.70 17.48
N ALA A 30 6.03 12.76 17.37
CA ALA A 30 6.81 11.63 16.85
C ALA A 30 6.65 10.39 17.75
N ALA A 31 6.76 10.56 19.08
CA ALA A 31 6.55 9.48 20.03
C ALA A 31 5.12 8.91 19.99
N ALA A 32 4.11 9.76 19.83
CA ALA A 32 2.70 9.32 19.69
C ALA A 32 2.46 8.52 18.40
N ILE A 33 3.08 8.93 17.28
CA ILE A 33 2.97 8.20 16.01
C ILE A 33 3.68 6.84 16.08
N GLU A 34 4.84 6.80 16.72
CA GLU A 34 5.64 5.58 16.87
C GLU A 34 4.96 4.58 17.83
N SER A 35 4.47 5.04 18.98
CA SER A 35 3.71 4.21 19.93
C SER A 35 2.40 3.67 19.35
N ALA A 36 1.73 4.45 18.48
CA ALA A 36 0.51 4.00 17.80
C ALA A 36 0.78 3.10 16.57
N ASP A 37 2.05 2.87 16.23
CA ASP A 37 2.50 2.06 15.09
C ASP A 37 1.83 2.44 13.75
N VAL A 38 1.65 3.74 13.53
CA VAL A 38 0.87 4.26 12.40
C VAL A 38 1.52 3.90 11.07
N TYR A 39 2.85 3.90 11.00
CA TYR A 39 3.56 3.64 9.75
C TYR A 39 3.37 2.20 9.26
N ASN A 40 3.42 1.22 10.16
CA ASN A 40 3.18 -0.18 9.79
C ASN A 40 1.69 -0.42 9.48
N LYS A 41 0.77 0.18 10.26
CA LYS A 41 -0.67 0.14 9.94
C LYS A 41 -0.95 0.75 8.57
N TRP A 42 -0.32 1.87 8.24
CA TRP A 42 -0.42 2.51 6.93
C TRP A 42 0.15 1.62 5.82
N ALA A 43 1.35 1.07 6.00
CA ALA A 43 1.97 0.17 5.02
C ALA A 43 1.14 -1.09 4.77
N ASN A 44 0.37 -1.54 5.78
CA ASN A 44 -0.53 -2.69 5.68
C ASN A 44 -1.94 -2.34 5.19
N SER A 45 -2.33 -1.07 5.23
CA SER A 45 -3.63 -0.63 4.68
C SER A 45 -3.71 -0.90 3.18
N SER A 46 -4.91 -1.15 2.66
CA SER A 46 -5.15 -1.36 1.23
C SER A 46 -4.66 -0.17 0.40
N TRP A 47 -4.89 1.05 0.88
CA TRP A 47 -4.45 2.28 0.25
C TRP A 47 -2.93 2.44 0.28
N GLY A 48 -2.30 2.28 1.43
CA GLY A 48 -0.84 2.35 1.55
C GLY A 48 -0.14 1.30 0.69
N ARG A 49 -0.64 0.05 0.67
CA ARG A 49 -0.15 -1.01 -0.23
C ARG A 49 -0.28 -0.61 -1.70
N LYS A 50 -1.41 0.00 -2.11
CA LYS A 50 -1.61 0.48 -3.48
C LYS A 50 -0.55 1.53 -3.87
N LEU A 51 -0.27 2.50 -3.01
CA LEU A 51 0.76 3.52 -3.24
C LEU A 51 2.16 2.91 -3.31
N ILE A 52 2.49 1.97 -2.43
CA ILE A 52 3.78 1.26 -2.45
C ILE A 52 3.95 0.48 -3.76
N VAL A 53 2.92 -0.24 -4.20
CA VAL A 53 2.94 -0.99 -5.47
C VAL A 53 3.11 -0.03 -6.65
N GLN A 54 2.43 1.11 -6.66
CA GLN A 54 2.58 2.11 -7.72
C GLN A 54 4.01 2.64 -7.78
N LYS A 55 4.59 3.00 -6.63
CA LYS A 55 5.98 3.46 -6.54
C LYS A 55 6.97 2.41 -7.02
N LYS A 56 6.81 1.15 -6.57
CA LYS A 56 7.65 0.02 -7.01
C LYS A 56 7.54 -0.24 -8.51
N ARG A 57 6.34 -0.16 -9.08
CA ARG A 57 6.13 -0.33 -10.53
C ARG A 57 6.79 0.78 -11.34
N ALA A 58 6.71 2.02 -10.86
CA ALA A 58 7.37 3.15 -11.51
C ALA A 58 8.90 3.01 -11.50
N SER A 59 9.48 2.39 -10.46
CA SER A 59 10.93 2.19 -10.35
C SER A 59 11.47 0.95 -11.09
N LEU A 60 10.62 0.11 -11.71
CA LEU A 60 11.10 -1.11 -12.37
C LEU A 60 11.92 -0.80 -13.61
N ASN A 61 13.06 -1.50 -13.74
CA ASN A 61 13.86 -1.53 -14.97
C ASN A 61 13.25 -2.50 -16.01
N ASP A 62 13.64 -2.36 -17.27
CA ASP A 62 13.06 -3.13 -18.40
C ASP A 62 13.15 -4.65 -18.20
N PHE A 63 14.31 -5.14 -17.76
CA PHE A 63 14.50 -6.56 -17.45
C PHE A 63 13.57 -7.05 -16.32
N GLU A 64 13.30 -6.23 -15.32
CA GLU A 64 12.38 -6.56 -14.23
C GLU A 64 10.93 -6.59 -14.72
N ARG A 65 10.56 -5.71 -15.65
CA ARG A 65 9.24 -5.74 -16.30
C ARG A 65 9.05 -7.02 -17.10
N PHE A 66 10.08 -7.46 -17.83
CA PHE A 66 10.05 -8.74 -18.53
C PHE A 66 9.84 -9.92 -17.56
N LYS A 67 10.55 -9.97 -16.43
CA LYS A 67 10.34 -10.99 -15.38
C LYS A 67 8.90 -11.00 -14.86
N VAL A 68 8.33 -9.82 -14.59
CA VAL A 68 6.94 -9.68 -14.13
C VAL A 68 5.96 -10.18 -15.19
N MET A 69 6.19 -9.87 -16.46
CA MET A 69 5.37 -10.34 -17.58
C MET A 69 5.35 -11.87 -17.64
N VAL A 70 6.53 -12.51 -17.65
CA VAL A 70 6.63 -13.98 -17.69
C VAL A 70 5.94 -14.63 -16.50
N ALA A 71 6.15 -14.10 -15.28
CA ALA A 71 5.49 -14.60 -14.07
C ALA A 71 3.96 -14.47 -14.15
N ARG A 72 3.45 -13.38 -14.72
CA ARG A 72 2.01 -13.14 -14.90
C ARG A 72 1.39 -14.16 -15.86
N VAL A 73 2.05 -14.46 -16.97
CA VAL A 73 1.60 -15.46 -17.96
C VAL A 73 1.53 -16.85 -17.31
N LYS A 74 2.60 -17.28 -16.63
CA LYS A 74 2.64 -18.58 -15.92
C LYS A 74 1.52 -18.71 -14.89
N ARG A 75 1.31 -17.67 -14.07
CA ARG A 75 0.22 -17.65 -13.09
C ARG A 75 -1.16 -17.75 -13.75
N GLY A 76 -1.39 -17.03 -14.84
CA GLY A 76 -2.65 -17.07 -15.59
C GLY A 76 -2.96 -18.46 -16.15
N ALA A 77 -1.95 -19.14 -16.70
CA ALA A 77 -2.10 -20.50 -17.22
C ALA A 77 -2.52 -21.49 -16.13
N LEU A 78 -1.87 -21.44 -14.96
CA LEU A 78 -2.22 -22.29 -13.81
C LEU A 78 -3.65 -22.05 -13.32
N VAL A 79 -4.03 -20.79 -13.14
CA VAL A 79 -5.40 -20.43 -12.70
C VAL A 79 -6.44 -20.92 -13.71
N LYS A 80 -6.20 -20.73 -15.02
CA LYS A 80 -7.12 -21.20 -16.06
C LYS A 80 -7.29 -22.71 -16.03
N ARG A 81 -6.20 -23.46 -15.82
CA ARG A 81 -6.23 -24.93 -15.73
C ARG A 81 -7.06 -25.39 -14.53
N GLU A 82 -6.83 -24.86 -13.35
CA GLU A 82 -7.59 -25.26 -12.15
C GLU A 82 -9.07 -24.84 -12.25
N LEU A 83 -9.37 -23.67 -12.80
CA LEU A 83 -10.76 -23.25 -13.07
C LEU A 83 -11.47 -24.17 -14.07
N ALA A 84 -10.76 -24.69 -15.08
CA ALA A 84 -11.34 -25.64 -16.03
C ALA A 84 -11.71 -26.97 -15.37
N LYS A 85 -10.89 -27.47 -14.43
CA LYS A 85 -11.20 -28.68 -13.65
C LYS A 85 -12.44 -28.47 -12.79
N LEU A 86 -12.50 -27.37 -12.01
CA LEU A 86 -13.64 -27.06 -11.15
C LEU A 86 -14.95 -26.90 -11.95
N LYS A 87 -14.88 -26.32 -13.15
CA LYS A 87 -16.05 -26.24 -14.05
C LYS A 87 -16.50 -27.61 -14.55
N LYS A 88 -15.56 -28.51 -14.82
CA LYS A 88 -15.85 -29.89 -15.26
C LYS A 88 -16.42 -30.75 -14.13
N GLU A 89 -16.00 -30.55 -12.89
CA GLU A 89 -16.54 -31.26 -11.72
C GLU A 89 -17.95 -30.79 -11.33
N LYS A 90 -18.28 -29.52 -11.63
CA LYS A 90 -19.60 -28.94 -11.34
C LYS A 90 -20.63 -29.21 -12.46
N ALA A 91 -20.16 -29.57 -13.65
CA ALA A 91 -20.99 -29.95 -14.79
C ALA A 91 -21.26 -31.46 -14.76
#